data_AF-A0A523HJF0-F1
#
_entry.id   AF-A0A523HJF0-F1
#
_cell.length_a   1.000
_cell.length_b   1.000
_cell.length_c   1.000
_cell.angle_alpha   90.00
_cell.angle_beta   90.00
_cell.angle_gamma   90.00
#
_symmetry.space_group_name_H-M   'P 1'
#
loop_
_entity.id
_entity.type
_entity.pdbx_description
1 polymer ?
#
loop_
_entity_poly.entity_id
_entity_poly.type
_entity_poly.pdbx_seq_one_letter_code
_entity_poly.pdbx_strand_id
1 'polypeptide(L)' 'APAGDPASSQGTQDAQEAINKVLNGAHSVDLKPASSYVRRSQHEMAREADLVSHSYGKEPRRRVRIFRD' A
#
# COMPACT_ATOMS: atom_id res chain seq x y z
N ALA A 1 24.28 -0.27 5.01
CA ALA A 1 22.85 -0.49 4.77
C ALA A 1 22.13 0.78 5.15
N PRO A 2 21.29 1.40 4.29
CA PRO A 2 20.52 2.55 4.75
C PRO A 2 19.54 2.02 5.78
N ALA A 3 19.67 2.49 7.03
CA ALA A 3 18.66 2.32 8.06
C ALA A 3 17.32 2.80 7.49
N GLY A 4 16.28 1.99 7.65
CA GLY A 4 14.99 2.15 6.96
C GLY A 4 14.46 3.57 7.08
N ASP A 5 14.19 4.19 5.92
CA ASP A 5 13.54 5.49 5.82
C ASP A 5 12.23 5.44 6.65
N PRO A 6 11.97 6.38 7.60
CA PRO A 6 10.73 6.38 8.37
C PRO A 6 9.48 6.46 7.50
N ALA A 7 9.57 7.01 6.28
CA ALA A 7 8.47 6.96 5.32
C ALA A 7 8.16 5.52 4.84
N SER A 8 9.17 4.64 4.81
CA SER A 8 8.99 3.23 4.46
C SER A 8 8.30 2.43 5.58
N SER A 9 8.66 2.66 6.85
CA SER A 9 8.00 1.99 7.98
C SER A 9 6.55 2.46 8.17
N GLN A 10 6.28 3.75 7.98
CA GLN A 10 4.90 4.24 7.96
C GLN A 10 4.12 3.69 6.76
N GLY A 11 4.78 3.58 5.60
CA GLY A 11 4.17 3.06 4.38
C GLY A 11 3.74 1.60 4.48
N THR A 12 4.49 0.76 5.20
CA THR A 12 4.13 -0.65 5.46
C THR A 12 3.04 -0.76 6.51
N GLN A 13 3.04 0.08 7.54
CA GLN A 13 1.94 0.15 8.53
C GLN A 13 0.62 0.54 7.87
N ASP A 14 0.62 1.60 7.06
CA ASP A 14 -0.57 2.06 6.33
C ASP A 14 -1.12 0.95 5.40
N ALA A 15 -0.23 0.17 4.78
CA ALA A 15 -0.61 -0.98 3.95
C ALA A 15 -1.27 -2.09 4.76
N GLN A 16 -0.69 -2.46 5.90
CA GLN A 16 -1.24 -3.50 6.77
C GLN A 16 -2.64 -3.13 7.27
N GLU A 17 -2.85 -1.88 7.67
CA GLU A 17 -4.17 -1.39 8.07
C GLU A 17 -5.19 -1.43 6.93
N ALA A 18 -4.78 -1.06 5.71
CA ALA A 18 -5.65 -1.09 4.54
C ALA A 18 -6.06 -2.52 4.18
N ILE A 19 -5.11 -3.47 4.21
CA ILE A 19 -5.37 -4.90 4.01
C ILE A 19 -6.40 -5.37 5.04
N ASN A 20 -6.18 -5.10 6.33
CA ASN A 20 -7.12 -5.48 7.38
C ASN A 20 -8.52 -4.90 7.15
N LYS A 21 -8.63 -3.64 6.73
CA LYS A 21 -9.93 -3.01 6.41
C LYS A 21 -10.63 -3.71 5.25
N VAL A 22 -9.90 -4.05 4.18
CA VAL A 22 -10.45 -4.77 3.02
C VAL A 22 -10.89 -6.18 3.40
N LEU A 23 -10.08 -6.91 4.17
CA LEU A 23 -10.42 -8.25 4.69
C LEU A 23 -11.63 -8.21 5.64
N ASN A 24 -11.84 -7.10 6.35
CA ASN A 24 -13.01 -6.88 7.21
C ASN A 24 -14.25 -6.35 6.45
N GLY A 25 -14.20 -6.27 5.12
CA GLY A 25 -15.38 -6.00 4.27
C GLY A 25 -15.37 -4.64 3.56
N ALA A 26 -14.32 -3.83 3.67
CA ALA A 26 -14.18 -2.66 2.82
C ALA A 26 -13.96 -3.08 1.37
N HIS A 27 -14.67 -2.46 0.42
CA HIS A 27 -14.50 -2.75 -1.01
C HIS A 27 -13.09 -2.39 -1.50
N SER A 28 -12.58 -1.23 -1.07
CA SER A 28 -11.22 -0.78 -1.39
C SER A 28 -10.72 0.27 -0.42
N VAL A 29 -9.41 0.41 -0.26
CA VAL A 29 -8.77 1.42 0.58
C VAL A 29 -7.62 2.10 -0.18
N ASP A 30 -7.61 3.42 -0.18
CA ASP A 30 -6.52 4.25 -0.71
C ASP A 30 -5.43 4.44 0.35
N LEU A 31 -4.18 4.22 -0.05
CA LEU A 31 -3.01 4.59 0.75
C LEU A 31 -2.59 6.04 0.47
N LYS A 32 -1.73 6.56 1.34
CA LYS A 32 -1.08 7.86 1.11
C LYS A 32 -0.13 7.78 -0.09
N PRO A 33 0.12 8.90 -0.81
CA PRO A 33 1.18 8.96 -1.79
C PRO A 33 2.52 8.54 -1.18
N ALA A 34 3.26 7.69 -1.90
CA ALA A 34 4.51 7.11 -1.41
C ALA A 34 5.48 6.91 -2.57
N SER A 35 6.79 6.84 -2.30
CA SER A 35 7.80 6.63 -3.34
C SER A 35 7.66 5.28 -4.06
N SER A 36 8.32 5.12 -5.21
CA SER A 36 8.29 3.86 -5.96
C SER A 36 8.70 2.64 -5.14
N TYR A 37 9.72 2.78 -4.27
CA TYR A 37 10.18 1.73 -3.38
C TYR A 37 9.11 1.29 -2.38
N VAL A 38 8.46 2.26 -1.71
CA VAL A 38 7.40 1.97 -0.73
C VAL A 38 6.19 1.35 -1.41
N ARG A 39 5.76 1.87 -2.57
CA ARG A 39 4.64 1.29 -3.33
C ARG A 39 4.92 -0.15 -3.77
N ARG A 40 6.17 -0.51 -4.07
CA ARG A 40 6.54 -1.90 -4.40
C ARG A 40 6.24 -2.82 -3.22
N SER A 41 6.68 -2.46 -2.02
CA SER A 41 6.39 -3.21 -0.80
C SER A 41 4.89 -3.27 -0.50
N GLN A 42 4.15 -2.18 -0.70
CA GLN A 42 2.68 -2.15 -0.55
C GLN A 42 1.97 -3.12 -1.50
N HIS A 43 2.43 -3.20 -2.75
CA HIS A 43 1.92 -4.17 -3.73
C HIS A 43 2.28 -5.61 -3.37
N GLU A 44 3.52 -5.85 -2.90
CA GLU A 44 3.96 -7.17 -2.42
C GLU A 44 3.07 -7.64 -1.25
N MET A 45 2.82 -6.79 -0.25
CA MET A 45 1.93 -7.11 0.88
C MET A 45 0.48 -7.37 0.47
N ALA A 46 -0.08 -6.58 -0.45
CA ALA A 46 -1.43 -6.82 -0.96
C ALA A 46 -1.54 -8.18 -1.67
N ARG A 47 -0.52 -8.52 -2.48
CA ARG A 47 -0.45 -9.81 -3.17
C ARG A 47 -0.30 -10.98 -2.19
N GLU A 48 0.49 -10.84 -1.14
CA GLU A 48 0.64 -11.86 -0.08
C GLU A 48 -0.66 -12.12 0.68
N ALA A 49 -1.56 -11.12 0.74
CA ALA A 49 -2.88 -11.24 1.33
C ALA A 49 -3.97 -11.68 0.34
N ASP A 50 -3.60 -12.11 -0.87
CA ASP A 50 -4.49 -12.46 -1.97
C ASP A 50 -5.45 -11.32 -2.39
N LEU A 51 -5.00 -10.05 -2.25
CA LEU A 51 -5.76 -8.87 -2.62
C LEU A 51 -5.23 -8.22 -3.90
N VAL A 52 -6.15 -7.62 -4.67
CA VAL A 52 -5.81 -6.85 -5.87
C VAL A 52 -5.34 -5.45 -5.47
N SER A 53 -4.32 -4.93 -6.16
CA SER A 53 -3.80 -3.59 -5.88
C SER A 53 -3.41 -2.84 -7.16
N HIS A 54 -3.72 -1.55 -7.21
CA HIS A 54 -3.42 -0.69 -8.35
C HIS A 54 -2.82 0.64 -7.90
N SER A 55 -1.86 1.15 -8.66
CA SER A 55 -1.26 2.46 -8.43
C SER A 55 -1.96 3.54 -9.25
N TYR A 56 -2.44 4.60 -8.60
CA TYR A 56 -3.13 5.74 -9.21
C TYR A 56 -2.36 7.04 -9.03
N GLY A 57 -2.55 7.97 -9.98
CA GLY A 57 -1.95 9.30 -9.98
C GLY A 57 -0.56 9.36 -10.62
N LYS A 58 0.03 10.56 -10.61
CA LYS A 58 1.38 10.84 -11.12
C LYS A 58 2.31 11.18 -9.95
N GLU A 59 3.60 10.89 -10.11
CA GLU A 59 4.62 11.24 -9.12
C GLU A 59 4.60 12.77 -8.85
N PRO A 60 4.76 13.25 -7.60
CA PRO A 60 4.94 12.51 -6.35
C PRO A 60 3.63 12.10 -5.65
N ARG A 61 2.47 12.39 -6.25
CA ARG A 61 1.15 12.11 -5.68
C ARG A 61 0.63 10.70 -6.00
N ARG A 62 1.50 9.82 -6.52
CA ARG A 62 1.12 8.48 -6.93
C ARG A 62 1.02 7.58 -5.69
N ARG A 63 -0.10 6.85 -5.59
CA ARG A 63 -0.49 6.05 -4.42
C ARG A 63 -1.03 4.70 -4.84
N VAL A 64 -1.00 3.73 -3.91
CA VAL A 64 -1.61 2.41 -4.10
C VAL A 64 -3.03 2.42 -3.54
N ARG A 65 -3.95 1.76 -4.24
CA ARG A 65 -5.27 1.38 -3.74
C ARG A 65 -5.36 -0.14 -3.71
N ILE A 66 -5.84 -0.68 -2.60
CA ILE A 66 -6.04 -2.12 -2.38
C ILE A 66 -7.54 -2.42 -2.48
N PHE A 67 -7.91 -3.53 -3.11
CA PHE A 67 -9.28 -3.95 -3.42
C PHE A 67 -9.56 -5.36 -2.91
N ARG A 68 -10.85 -5.65 -2.66
CA ARG A 68 -11.34 -6.99 -2.29
C ARG A 68 -11.29 -7.97 -3.47
N ASP A 69 -11.58 -7.51 -4.69
CA ASP A 69 -11.57 -8.24 -5.96
C ASP A 69 -11.41 -7.25 -7.14
#